data_AF-A0AAD4FIJ1-F1
#
_entry.id   AF-A0AAD4FIJ1-F1
#
_cell.length_a   1.000
_cell.length_b   1.000
_cell.length_c   1.000
_cell.angle_alpha   90.00
_cell.angle_beta   90.00
_cell.angle_gamma   90.00
#
_symmetry.space_group_name_H-M   'P 1'
#
loop_
_entity.id
_entity.type
_entity.pdbx_description
1 polymer ?
#
loop_
_entity_poly.entity_id
_entity_poly.type
_entity_poly.pdbx_seq_one_letter_code
_entity_poly.pdbx_strand_id
1 'polypeptide(L)'
;MSQLVIRPGRNAARQAKKLKEIRKVKNAIQWHERERKKRQELKQDRWDSKQAVLQRILWENEHVTRVRKRALANAKEDWKLGPLRPNRAIGPDAEKYGALKGAQIQKPEIPVRTQKNRNAVRERKGLELEYPLVVDDKKYFPIVKDDRVVILKGKDAGKIGVVQELVPRTHDVVIKDMNMQYFDTAVFSAAAEGMGPKVENALPMPLDHVRLVVPAEVQRGGKKCFEDIVVEKIFMERHTTGIDPYTGTDYGDSEIPEAHQYDPRTGLPIFHRYIAGTRQRLEWPWEREEESQHVDNPKEPATDKQTWFKKAVANISQPLTSLNRWRSKNNEDRAQQDASRNLAAANIEDKFAEIQRMEQERFKAAAPKSMDSDRPGAYSVDTTRNIVEGSESMAYTLVAPPFPDTLGEELRGDIHEFSIKSKKEKDPDAPRPIKIARHSEQGVLAREIAKQQQRAADAMKTPMQLRWELEHQKKLQSQKEKPFVDQETLLAALGQHMQKSATKPYLGKKQMPGQTADLD
;
A
#
# COMPACT_ATOMS: atom_id res chain seq x y z
N MET A 1 59.08 -15.80 -47.56
CA MET A 1 59.53 -14.56 -46.89
C MET A 1 58.42 -14.08 -45.96
N SER A 2 58.74 -14.02 -44.67
CA SER A 2 57.83 -13.86 -43.54
C SER A 2 57.27 -12.43 -43.42
N GLN A 3 55.94 -12.32 -43.33
CA GLN A 3 55.20 -11.08 -43.08
C GLN A 3 55.60 -10.46 -41.73
N LEU A 4 56.13 -9.23 -41.76
CA LEU A 4 56.31 -8.40 -40.57
C LEU A 4 54.97 -7.76 -40.21
N VAL A 5 54.19 -8.45 -39.39
CA VAL A 5 53.04 -7.86 -38.67
C VAL A 5 53.58 -6.80 -37.72
N ILE A 6 53.26 -5.53 -37.99
CA ILE A 6 53.64 -4.40 -37.15
C ILE A 6 52.96 -4.56 -35.79
N ARG A 7 53.71 -5.06 -34.81
CA ARG A 7 53.24 -5.15 -33.42
C ARG A 7 53.07 -3.73 -32.86
N PRO A 8 51.95 -3.40 -32.20
CA PRO A 8 51.84 -2.13 -31.49
C PRO A 8 53.03 -2.01 -30.53
N GLY A 9 53.70 -0.86 -30.57
CA GLY A 9 54.95 -0.66 -29.81
C GLY A 9 54.80 -1.09 -28.35
N ARG A 10 55.83 -1.72 -27.78
CA ARG A 10 55.85 -2.26 -26.40
C ARG A 10 55.28 -1.29 -25.35
N ASN A 11 55.39 0.02 -25.58
CA ASN A 11 54.87 1.07 -24.72
C ASN A 11 53.34 1.18 -24.72
N ALA A 12 52.67 1.00 -25.87
CA ALA A 12 51.21 1.02 -25.97
C ALA A 12 50.59 -0.15 -25.20
N ALA A 13 51.19 -1.35 -25.30
CA ALA A 13 50.76 -2.52 -24.54
C ALA A 13 50.93 -2.34 -23.02
N ARG A 14 52.02 -1.69 -22.58
CA ARG A 14 52.25 -1.36 -21.16
C ARG A 14 51.26 -0.32 -20.64
N GLN A 15 51.00 0.73 -21.41
CA GLN A 15 49.99 1.75 -21.05
C GLN A 15 48.59 1.14 -20.97
N ALA A 16 48.21 0.27 -21.91
CA ALA A 16 46.94 -0.44 -21.86
C ALA A 16 46.80 -1.33 -20.62
N LYS A 17 47.87 -2.03 -20.20
CA LYS A 17 47.88 -2.80 -18.94
C LYS A 17 47.72 -1.88 -17.72
N LYS A 18 48.48 -0.78 -17.65
CA LYS A 18 48.38 0.21 -16.57
C LYS A 18 46.98 0.80 -16.47
N LEU A 19 46.35 1.13 -17.60
CA LEU A 19 44.97 1.64 -17.64
C LEU A 19 43.95 0.59 -17.16
N LYS A 20 44.15 -0.70 -17.49
CA LYS A 20 43.30 -1.80 -16.98
C LYS A 20 43.44 -1.95 -15.47
N GLU A 21 44.65 -1.88 -14.94
CA GLU A 21 44.91 -1.92 -13.49
C GLU A 21 44.28 -0.72 -12.77
N ILE A 22 44.45 0.49 -13.31
CA ILE A 22 43.80 1.70 -12.78
C ILE A 22 42.28 1.54 -12.77
N ARG A 23 41.67 1.01 -13.85
CA ARG A 23 40.23 0.73 -13.89
C ARG A 23 39.81 -0.30 -12.85
N LYS A 24 40.58 -1.36 -12.66
CA LYS A 24 40.32 -2.39 -11.64
C LYS A 24 40.34 -1.79 -10.23
N VAL A 25 41.35 -0.96 -9.92
CA VAL A 25 41.47 -0.27 -8.63
C VAL A 25 40.33 0.73 -8.44
N LYS A 26 40.01 1.56 -9.45
CA LYS A 26 38.87 2.50 -9.39
C LYS A 26 37.54 1.78 -9.14
N ASN A 27 37.28 0.68 -9.82
CA ASN A 27 36.07 -0.12 -9.62
C ASN A 27 36.03 -0.73 -8.21
N ALA A 28 37.17 -1.19 -7.68
CA ALA A 28 37.26 -1.70 -6.32
C ALA A 28 36.98 -0.60 -5.28
N ILE A 29 37.53 0.61 -5.46
CA ILE A 29 37.25 1.77 -4.61
C ILE A 29 35.76 2.11 -4.64
N GLN A 30 35.16 2.22 -5.82
CA GLN A 30 33.71 2.48 -5.96
C GLN A 30 32.86 1.40 -5.30
N TRP A 31 33.26 0.13 -5.41
CA TRP A 31 32.58 -0.98 -4.75
C TRP A 31 32.65 -0.86 -3.23
N HIS A 32 33.83 -0.60 -2.67
CA HIS A 32 34.00 -0.39 -1.22
C HIS A 32 33.27 0.85 -0.71
N GLU A 33 33.22 1.94 -1.49
CA GLU A 33 32.44 3.14 -1.13
C GLU A 33 30.95 2.83 -1.07
N ARG A 34 30.42 2.10 -2.06
CA ARG A 34 29.01 1.65 -2.05
C ARG A 34 28.74 0.75 -0.85
N GLU A 35 29.64 -0.18 -0.55
CA GLU A 35 29.49 -1.08 0.59
C GLU A 35 29.57 -0.32 1.92
N ARG A 36 30.48 0.65 2.04
CA ARG A 36 30.59 1.51 3.22
C ARG A 36 29.32 2.34 3.44
N LYS A 37 28.76 2.94 2.40
CA LYS A 37 27.49 3.67 2.47
C LYS A 37 26.35 2.78 2.97
N LYS A 38 26.19 1.58 2.38
CA LYS A 38 25.20 0.58 2.85
C LYS A 38 25.40 0.20 4.32
N ARG A 39 26.64 -0.02 4.75
CA ARG A 39 26.94 -0.34 6.17
C ARG A 39 26.67 0.84 7.10
N GLN A 40 26.94 2.07 6.66
CA GLN A 40 26.64 3.28 7.42
C GLN A 40 25.14 3.47 7.58
N GLU A 41 24.36 3.31 6.50
CA GLU A 41 22.89 3.33 6.54
C GLU A 41 22.35 2.28 7.52
N LEU A 42 22.78 1.03 7.42
CA LEU A 42 22.37 -0.03 8.36
C LEU A 42 22.77 0.25 9.80
N LYS A 43 23.93 0.89 10.03
CA LYS A 43 24.39 1.26 11.38
C LYS A 43 23.56 2.41 11.94
N GLN A 44 23.25 3.40 11.11
CA GLN A 44 22.39 4.53 11.47
C GLN A 44 21.00 4.01 11.85
N ASP A 45 20.41 3.13 11.03
CA ASP A 45 19.10 2.53 11.29
C ASP A 45 19.02 1.76 12.61
N ARG A 46 20.07 0.99 12.92
CA ARG A 46 20.17 0.29 14.21
C ARG A 46 20.31 1.25 15.37
N TRP A 47 21.07 2.32 15.19
CA TRP A 47 21.24 3.35 16.22
C TRP A 47 19.94 4.10 16.46
N ASP A 48 19.26 4.57 15.40
CA ASP A 48 17.97 5.26 15.48
C ASP A 48 16.91 4.38 16.16
N SER A 49 16.82 3.10 15.76
CA SER A 49 15.89 2.14 16.39
C SER A 49 16.19 1.93 17.88
N LYS A 50 17.47 1.90 18.26
CA LYS A 50 17.88 1.78 19.67
C LYS A 50 17.54 3.05 20.44
N GLN A 51 17.78 4.24 19.87
CA GLN A 51 17.46 5.51 20.51
C GLN A 51 15.96 5.64 20.75
N ALA A 52 15.11 5.30 19.78
CA ALA A 52 13.65 5.34 19.93
C ALA A 52 13.16 4.47 21.09
N VAL A 53 13.70 3.24 21.23
CA VAL A 53 13.36 2.34 22.35
C VAL A 53 13.83 2.92 23.69
N LEU A 54 15.05 3.46 23.76
CA LEU A 54 15.57 4.07 24.98
C LEU A 54 14.77 5.30 25.41
N GLN A 55 14.43 6.19 24.47
CA GLN A 55 13.60 7.36 24.74
C GLN A 55 12.24 6.95 25.32
N ARG A 56 11.62 5.89 24.77
CA ARG A 56 10.35 5.37 25.30
C ARG A 56 10.49 4.84 26.73
N ILE A 57 11.52 4.04 27.00
CA ILE A 57 11.77 3.49 28.35
C ILE A 57 12.03 4.62 29.36
N LEU A 58 12.82 5.63 28.98
CA LEU A 58 13.07 6.80 29.81
C LEU A 58 11.77 7.55 30.10
N TRP A 59 10.99 7.84 29.06
CA TRP A 59 9.72 8.52 29.19
C TRP A 59 8.73 7.75 30.08
N GLU A 60 8.58 6.44 29.90
CA GLU A 60 7.71 5.59 30.72
C GLU A 60 8.16 5.60 32.19
N ASN A 61 9.47 5.54 32.43
CA ASN A 61 9.98 5.59 33.79
C ASN A 61 9.72 6.93 34.47
N GLU A 62 9.91 8.03 33.75
CA GLU A 62 9.72 9.38 34.29
C GLU A 62 8.26 9.74 34.52
N HIS A 63 7.40 9.47 33.53
CA HIS A 63 6.04 9.97 33.50
C HIS A 63 5.01 8.96 34.00
N VAL A 64 5.31 7.64 33.95
CA VAL A 64 4.38 6.60 34.40
C VAL A 64 4.86 5.95 35.69
N THR A 65 6.05 5.35 35.71
CA THR A 65 6.47 4.53 36.87
C THR A 65 6.80 5.38 38.10
N ARG A 66 7.53 6.51 37.94
CA ARG A 66 7.80 7.45 39.04
C ARG A 66 6.53 8.10 39.57
N VAL A 67 5.61 8.51 38.69
CA VAL A 67 4.33 9.10 39.08
C VAL A 67 3.49 8.09 39.86
N ARG A 68 3.40 6.83 39.39
CA ARG A 68 2.74 5.74 40.12
C ARG A 68 3.35 5.49 41.49
N LYS A 69 4.69 5.44 41.59
CA LYS A 69 5.38 5.27 42.88
C LYS A 69 5.09 6.43 43.84
N ARG A 70 5.08 7.66 43.33
CA ARG A 70 4.71 8.85 44.13
C ARG A 70 3.26 8.78 44.59
N ALA A 71 2.32 8.38 43.73
CA ALA A 71 0.91 8.22 44.11
C ALA A 71 0.72 7.15 45.21
N LEU A 72 1.46 6.03 45.13
CA LEU A 72 1.44 5.00 46.19
C LEU A 72 2.05 5.50 47.51
N ALA A 73 3.12 6.30 47.45
CA ALA A 73 3.70 6.92 48.63
C ALA A 73 2.71 7.90 49.29
N ASN A 74 2.03 8.71 48.48
CA ASN A 74 0.99 9.63 48.94
C ASN A 74 -0.19 8.88 49.60
N ALA A 75 -0.66 7.80 48.98
CA ALA A 75 -1.73 6.98 49.56
C ALA A 75 -1.31 6.35 50.90
N LYS A 76 -0.05 5.91 51.02
CA LYS A 76 0.51 5.39 52.27
C LYS A 76 0.63 6.46 53.35
N GLU A 77 0.99 7.68 52.98
CA GLU A 77 1.03 8.83 53.89
C GLU A 77 -0.37 9.20 54.36
N ASP A 78 -1.35 9.28 53.45
CA ASP A 78 -2.74 9.59 53.78
C ASP A 78 -3.34 8.56 54.73
N TRP A 79 -3.02 7.28 54.52
CA TRP A 79 -3.42 6.21 55.41
C TRP A 79 -2.82 6.35 56.82
N LYS A 80 -1.55 6.74 56.92
CA LYS A 80 -0.84 6.89 58.21
C LYS A 80 -1.28 8.11 59.00
N LEU A 81 -1.52 9.23 58.32
CA LEU A 81 -1.85 10.49 58.96
C LEU A 81 -3.35 10.63 59.25
N GLY A 82 -4.20 9.88 58.54
CA GLY A 82 -5.65 9.86 58.75
C GLY A 82 -6.26 11.26 58.64
N PRO A 83 -6.73 11.87 59.75
CA PRO A 83 -7.24 13.24 59.74
C PRO A 83 -6.18 14.31 59.46
N LEU A 84 -4.89 14.02 59.72
CA LEU A 84 -3.77 14.95 59.49
C LEU A 84 -3.18 14.85 58.08
N ARG A 85 -3.88 14.23 57.13
CA ARG A 85 -3.40 14.10 55.75
C ARG A 85 -3.14 15.46 55.11
N PRO A 86 -2.02 15.66 54.39
CA PRO A 86 -1.73 16.93 53.75
C PRO A 86 -2.74 17.21 52.63
N ASN A 87 -3.33 18.40 52.63
CA ASN A 87 -4.14 18.83 51.50
C ASN A 87 -3.22 19.26 50.35
N ARG A 88 -3.00 18.34 49.40
CA ARG A 88 -2.12 18.54 48.24
C ARG A 88 -2.72 19.47 47.18
N ALA A 89 -3.97 19.90 47.35
CA ALA A 89 -4.64 20.91 46.54
C ALA A 89 -4.54 22.32 47.17
N ILE A 90 -3.46 22.61 47.92
CA ILE A 90 -3.15 23.94 48.46
C ILE A 90 -1.78 24.38 47.93
N GLY A 91 -1.63 25.66 47.61
CA GLY A 91 -0.39 26.27 47.09
C GLY A 91 -0.56 26.84 45.67
N PRO A 92 0.54 27.29 45.04
CA PRO A 92 0.49 27.89 43.71
C PRO A 92 0.02 26.90 42.63
N ASP A 93 0.23 25.60 42.84
CA ASP A 93 -0.20 24.53 41.92
C ASP A 93 -1.50 23.84 42.37
N ALA A 94 -2.23 24.39 43.35
CA ALA A 94 -3.48 23.82 43.88
C ALA A 94 -4.48 23.51 42.78
N GLU A 95 -4.71 24.49 41.90
CA GLU A 95 -5.64 24.40 40.79
C GLU A 95 -5.20 23.38 39.75
N LYS A 96 -3.92 23.01 39.70
CA LYS A 96 -3.32 22.07 38.74
C LYS A 96 -3.11 20.68 39.32
N TYR A 97 -3.33 20.48 40.62
CA TYR A 97 -3.10 19.19 41.26
C TYR A 97 -3.92 18.07 40.62
N GLY A 98 -3.26 16.99 40.19
CA GLY A 98 -3.91 15.87 39.51
C GLY A 98 -4.15 16.06 38.00
N ALA A 99 -3.79 17.22 37.43
CA ALA A 99 -3.81 17.42 35.98
C ALA A 99 -2.53 16.93 35.30
N LEU A 100 -2.68 16.37 34.10
CA LEU A 100 -1.55 15.95 33.27
C LEU A 100 -0.86 17.14 32.62
N LYS A 101 0.47 17.13 32.66
CA LYS A 101 1.34 18.09 31.98
C LYS A 101 1.63 17.65 30.55
N GLY A 102 1.97 18.60 29.66
CA GLY A 102 2.25 18.31 28.25
C GLY A 102 3.27 17.20 28.01
N ALA A 103 4.37 17.20 28.77
CA ALA A 103 5.40 16.16 28.69
C ALA A 103 4.88 14.74 29.07
N GLN A 104 3.88 14.64 29.96
CA GLN A 104 3.26 13.37 30.35
C GLN A 104 2.31 12.80 29.29
N ILE A 105 1.93 13.61 28.29
CA ILE A 105 0.98 13.24 27.24
C ILE A 105 1.73 12.90 25.95
N GLN A 106 2.78 13.67 25.64
CA GLN A 106 3.58 13.50 24.45
C GLN A 106 4.54 12.31 24.57
N LYS A 107 4.05 11.11 24.25
CA LYS A 107 4.89 9.92 24.10
C LYS A 107 5.88 10.06 22.93
N PRO A 108 7.10 9.51 23.05
CA PRO A 108 8.05 9.42 21.94
C PRO A 108 7.46 8.65 20.76
N GLU A 109 7.84 9.05 19.55
CA GLU A 109 7.43 8.38 18.31
C GLU A 109 8.06 7.00 18.17
N ILE A 110 7.30 6.06 17.59
CA ILE A 110 7.81 4.76 17.17
C ILE A 110 8.11 4.82 15.67
N PRO A 111 9.38 4.85 15.23
CA PRO A 111 9.71 4.90 13.81
C PRO A 111 9.21 3.66 13.07
N VAL A 112 8.85 3.83 11.80
CA VAL A 112 8.39 2.76 10.90
C VAL A 112 9.39 1.60 10.85
N ARG A 113 10.68 1.91 10.70
CA ARG A 113 11.76 0.91 10.66
C ARG A 113 11.87 0.11 11.96
N THR A 114 11.66 0.75 13.11
CA THR A 114 11.69 0.07 14.41
C THR A 114 10.56 -0.95 14.51
N GLN A 115 9.35 -0.60 14.04
CA GLN A 115 8.22 -1.53 13.98
C GLN A 115 8.48 -2.68 13.00
N LYS A 116 9.00 -2.40 11.80
CA LYS A 116 9.37 -3.42 10.80
C LYS A 116 10.41 -4.42 11.34
N ASN A 117 11.45 -3.91 12.00
CA ASN A 117 12.48 -4.74 12.63
C ASN A 117 11.91 -5.61 13.76
N ARG A 118 10.99 -5.06 14.57
CA ARG A 118 10.30 -5.79 15.64
C ARG A 118 9.45 -6.94 15.08
N ASN A 119 8.71 -6.69 14.00
CA ASN A 119 7.90 -7.70 13.32
C ASN A 119 8.76 -8.78 12.66
N ALA A 120 9.83 -8.40 11.96
CA ALA A 120 10.76 -9.36 11.38
C ALA A 120 11.44 -10.26 12.43
N VAL A 121 11.76 -9.74 13.62
CA VAL A 121 12.30 -10.54 14.73
C VAL A 121 11.26 -11.49 15.30
N ARG A 122 9.99 -11.08 15.38
CA ARG A 122 8.89 -11.95 15.82
C ARG A 122 8.61 -13.08 14.83
N GLU A 123 8.53 -12.75 13.55
CA GLU A 123 8.35 -13.72 12.48
C GLU A 123 9.45 -14.79 12.48
N ARG A 124 10.72 -14.38 12.61
CA ARG A 124 11.86 -15.33 12.77
C ARG A 124 11.75 -16.23 13.99
N LYS A 125 11.04 -15.80 15.03
CA LYS A 125 10.79 -16.59 16.24
C LYS A 125 9.51 -17.44 16.13
N GLY A 126 8.81 -17.40 14.99
CA GLY A 126 7.49 -18.01 14.84
C GLY A 126 6.42 -17.37 15.73
N LEU A 127 6.67 -16.15 16.21
CA LEU A 127 5.70 -15.36 16.96
C LEU A 127 4.83 -14.57 15.98
N GLU A 128 3.61 -14.32 16.41
CA GLU A 128 2.64 -13.55 15.66
C GLU A 128 3.12 -12.10 15.44
N LEU A 129 2.81 -11.55 14.27
CA LEU A 129 3.12 -10.17 13.93
C LEU A 129 2.38 -9.21 14.86
N GLU A 130 3.03 -8.11 15.22
CA GLU A 130 2.40 -7.08 16.04
C GLU A 130 1.92 -5.92 15.16
N TYR A 131 0.70 -5.46 15.43
CA TYR A 131 0.15 -4.29 14.75
C TYR A 131 0.76 -2.97 15.28
N PRO A 132 0.91 -1.96 14.43
CA PRO A 132 0.55 -1.89 13.02
C PRO A 132 1.44 -2.75 12.11
N LEU A 133 0.87 -3.25 11.03
CA LEU A 133 1.60 -3.88 9.94
C LEU A 133 2.33 -2.78 9.15
N VAL A 134 3.58 -3.05 8.73
CA VAL A 134 4.35 -2.10 7.93
C VAL A 134 4.51 -2.65 6.52
N VAL A 135 3.87 -2.00 5.56
CA VAL A 135 3.95 -2.34 4.13
C VAL A 135 4.37 -1.07 3.39
N ASP A 136 5.37 -1.16 2.52
CA ASP A 136 5.93 -0.02 1.76
C ASP A 136 6.25 1.22 2.61
N ASP A 137 6.82 0.97 3.79
CA ASP A 137 7.16 1.97 4.81
C ASP A 137 5.97 2.81 5.33
N LYS A 138 4.74 2.34 5.13
CA LYS A 138 3.49 2.88 5.71
C LYS A 138 2.96 1.93 6.80
N LYS A 139 2.31 2.51 7.81
CA LYS A 139 1.72 1.78 8.95
C LYS A 139 0.23 1.52 8.70
N TYR A 140 -0.19 0.27 8.84
CA TYR A 140 -1.58 -0.17 8.68
C TYR A 140 -2.11 -0.73 9.98
N PHE A 141 -3.29 -0.26 10.37
CA PHE A 141 -3.93 -0.57 11.64
C PHE A 141 -5.21 -1.35 11.40
N PRO A 142 -5.52 -2.35 12.25
CA PRO A 142 -6.75 -3.15 12.13
C PRO A 142 -8.00 -2.41 12.62
N ILE A 143 -7.81 -1.34 13.40
CA ILE A 143 -8.85 -0.48 13.95
C ILE A 143 -8.65 0.92 13.36
N VAL A 144 -9.75 1.54 12.93
CA VAL A 144 -9.75 2.88 12.32
C VAL A 144 -10.77 3.76 13.03
N LYS A 145 -10.80 5.05 12.68
CA LYS A 145 -11.85 6.00 13.09
C LYS A 145 -13.25 5.42 12.82
N ASP A 146 -14.17 5.70 13.75
CA ASP A 146 -15.56 5.27 13.74
C ASP A 146 -15.81 3.77 13.97
N ASP A 147 -14.77 2.96 14.20
CA ASP A 147 -14.94 1.59 14.70
C ASP A 147 -15.49 1.59 16.14
N ARG A 148 -16.41 0.66 16.43
CA ARG A 148 -16.87 0.36 17.79
C ARG A 148 -15.88 -0.54 18.48
N VAL A 149 -15.44 -0.14 19.67
CA VAL A 149 -14.39 -0.86 20.40
C VAL A 149 -14.70 -0.97 21.88
N VAL A 150 -14.23 -2.06 22.49
CA VAL A 150 -14.28 -2.29 23.93
C VAL A 150 -12.90 -2.08 24.55
N ILE A 151 -12.88 -1.46 25.74
CA ILE A 151 -11.67 -1.22 26.52
C ILE A 151 -11.41 -2.43 27.41
N LEU A 152 -10.23 -3.04 27.31
CA LEU A 152 -9.84 -4.20 28.12
C LEU A 152 -9.20 -3.82 29.46
N LYS A 153 -8.44 -2.72 29.49
CA LYS A 153 -7.61 -2.33 30.65
C LYS A 153 -7.74 -0.84 30.93
N GLY A 154 -7.70 -0.48 32.22
CA GLY A 154 -7.76 0.91 32.69
C GLY A 154 -8.99 1.20 33.54
N LYS A 155 -9.24 2.49 33.81
CA LYS A 155 -10.39 2.96 34.60
C LYS A 155 -11.73 2.59 33.96
N ASP A 156 -11.79 2.63 32.65
CA ASP A 156 -13.00 2.41 31.84
C ASP A 156 -13.06 1.01 31.21
N ALA A 157 -12.37 0.03 31.80
CA ALA A 157 -12.40 -1.35 31.31
C ALA A 157 -13.82 -1.93 31.29
N GLY A 158 -14.17 -2.63 30.21
CA GLY A 158 -15.49 -3.21 29.94
C GLY A 158 -16.46 -2.26 29.23
N LYS A 159 -16.15 -0.97 29.11
CA LYS A 159 -17.00 -0.03 28.36
C LYS A 159 -16.74 -0.11 26.86
N ILE A 160 -17.82 0.07 26.09
CA ILE A 160 -17.80 0.15 24.64
C ILE A 160 -17.85 1.63 24.25
N GLY A 161 -16.99 2.04 23.32
CA GLY A 161 -16.95 3.39 22.76
C GLY A 161 -16.68 3.36 21.27
N VAL A 162 -16.70 4.54 20.65
CA VAL A 162 -16.38 4.73 19.24
C VAL A 162 -15.01 5.38 19.13
N VAL A 163 -14.17 4.88 18.23
CA VAL A 163 -12.85 5.45 17.98
C VAL A 163 -13.01 6.83 17.33
N GLN A 164 -12.50 7.87 18.01
CA GLN A 164 -12.50 9.24 17.50
C GLN A 164 -11.31 9.50 16.57
N GLU A 165 -10.12 9.08 17.00
CA GLU A 165 -8.88 9.30 16.26
C GLU A 165 -7.88 8.20 16.57
N LEU A 166 -7.09 7.83 15.57
CA LEU A 166 -5.95 6.94 15.73
C LEU A 166 -4.68 7.78 15.62
N VAL A 167 -3.75 7.65 16.58
CA VAL A 167 -2.46 8.36 16.58
C VAL A 167 -1.38 7.43 16.01
N PRO A 168 -1.01 7.55 14.72
CA PRO A 168 -0.13 6.57 14.06
C PRO A 168 1.32 6.64 14.58
N ARG A 169 1.67 7.78 15.18
CA ARG A 169 2.99 8.06 15.75
C ARG A 169 3.33 7.13 16.92
N THR A 170 2.37 6.90 17.82
CA THR A 170 2.56 6.20 19.09
C THR A 170 1.82 4.86 19.16
N HIS A 171 1.01 4.54 18.15
CA HIS A 171 0.12 3.39 18.11
C HIS A 171 -0.94 3.42 19.21
N ASP A 172 -1.44 4.63 19.50
CA ASP A 172 -2.51 4.86 20.44
C ASP A 172 -3.82 5.18 19.72
N VAL A 173 -4.94 4.94 20.39
CA VAL A 173 -6.31 5.19 19.95
C VAL A 173 -6.95 6.15 20.95
N VAL A 174 -7.60 7.19 20.43
CA VAL A 174 -8.46 8.09 21.19
C VAL A 174 -9.90 7.64 20.99
N ILE A 175 -10.57 7.30 22.08
CA ILE A 175 -11.96 6.85 22.08
C ILE A 175 -12.81 8.00 22.60
N LYS A 176 -13.92 8.28 21.91
CA LYS A 176 -14.83 9.38 22.25
C LYS A 176 -15.37 9.22 23.68
N ASP A 177 -15.27 10.28 24.48
CA ASP A 177 -15.79 10.38 25.85
C ASP A 177 -15.31 9.29 26.82
N MET A 178 -14.17 8.65 26.54
CA MET A 178 -13.60 7.56 27.34
C MET A 178 -12.18 7.88 27.79
N ASN A 179 -11.76 7.29 28.91
CA ASN A 179 -10.46 7.57 29.55
C ASN A 179 -10.22 9.08 29.74
N MET A 180 -11.28 9.78 30.15
CA MET A 180 -11.26 11.22 30.40
C MET A 180 -10.39 11.55 31.61
N GLN A 181 -9.46 12.48 31.43
CA GLN A 181 -8.55 12.96 32.48
C GLN A 181 -8.46 14.49 32.44
N TYR A 182 -8.04 15.09 33.56
CA TYR A 182 -7.75 16.52 33.61
C TYR A 182 -6.40 16.82 32.98
N PHE A 183 -6.37 17.80 32.09
CA PHE A 183 -5.18 18.33 31.44
C PHE A 183 -4.91 19.74 31.97
N ASP A 184 -3.64 20.09 32.13
CA ASP A 184 -3.26 21.48 32.36
C ASP A 184 -3.59 22.29 31.08
N THR A 185 -4.26 23.42 31.23
CA THR A 185 -4.60 24.32 30.12
C THR A 185 -3.39 24.73 29.29
N ALA A 186 -2.22 24.81 29.90
CA ALA A 186 -0.96 25.11 29.22
C ALA A 186 -0.63 24.12 28.08
N VAL A 187 -1.25 22.93 28.05
CA VAL A 187 -1.05 21.93 26.98
C VAL A 187 -1.71 22.35 25.66
N PHE A 188 -2.78 23.15 25.71
CA PHE A 188 -3.59 23.47 24.53
C PHE A 188 -3.28 24.83 23.88
N SER A 189 -2.22 25.53 24.35
CA SER A 189 -1.52 26.75 23.88
C SER A 189 -2.28 27.91 23.20
N ALA A 190 -3.37 27.68 22.45
CA ALA A 190 -4.10 28.65 21.65
C ALA A 190 -5.63 28.64 21.89
N ALA A 191 -6.22 27.54 22.40
CA ALA A 191 -7.67 27.44 22.65
C ALA A 191 -8.10 27.89 24.06
N ALA A 192 -7.16 28.35 24.89
CA ALA A 192 -7.33 28.49 26.33
C ALA A 192 -7.96 29.82 26.80
N GLU A 193 -8.29 30.75 25.91
CA GLU A 193 -9.01 31.97 26.31
C GLU A 193 -10.40 31.60 26.86
N GLY A 194 -10.57 31.70 28.17
CA GLY A 194 -11.82 31.39 28.87
C GLY A 194 -11.95 29.96 29.41
N MET A 195 -10.98 29.07 29.19
CA MET A 195 -10.95 27.76 29.83
C MET A 195 -10.27 27.85 31.22
N GLY A 196 -10.91 27.31 32.25
CA GLY A 196 -10.35 27.24 33.60
C GLY A 196 -9.03 26.44 33.63
N PRO A 197 -8.24 26.50 34.72
CA PRO A 197 -6.86 25.97 34.79
C PRO A 197 -6.71 24.49 34.39
N LYS A 198 -7.78 23.71 34.51
CA LYS A 198 -7.88 22.30 34.09
C LYS A 198 -9.01 22.12 33.09
N VAL A 199 -8.76 21.28 32.07
CA VAL A 199 -9.76 20.87 31.08
C VAL A 199 -9.84 19.35 31.04
N GLU A 200 -11.04 18.79 30.96
CA GLU A 200 -11.22 17.34 30.78
C GLU A 200 -11.11 16.99 29.29
N ASN A 201 -10.27 16.01 28.97
CA ASN A 201 -10.15 15.49 27.60
C ASN A 201 -9.87 13.98 27.61
N ALA A 202 -10.09 13.30 26.50
CA ALA A 202 -9.82 11.87 26.34
C ALA A 202 -8.31 11.63 26.22
N LEU A 203 -7.75 10.75 27.06
CA LEU A 203 -6.34 10.38 26.97
C LEU A 203 -6.13 9.21 26.00
N PRO A 204 -5.18 9.29 25.04
CA PRO A 204 -4.89 8.20 24.11
C PRO A 204 -4.48 6.91 24.81
N MET A 205 -5.06 5.79 24.40
CA MET A 205 -4.78 4.46 24.94
C MET A 205 -4.04 3.59 23.92
N PRO A 206 -3.12 2.72 24.34
CA PRO A 206 -2.42 1.84 23.41
C PRO A 206 -3.40 0.87 22.73
N LEU A 207 -3.16 0.59 21.45
CA LEU A 207 -4.00 -0.32 20.65
C LEU A 207 -4.22 -1.70 21.32
N ASP A 208 -3.20 -2.21 22.04
CA ASP A 208 -3.28 -3.48 22.76
C ASP A 208 -4.38 -3.53 23.83
N HIS A 209 -4.80 -2.39 24.37
CA HIS A 209 -5.82 -2.29 25.41
C HIS A 209 -7.25 -2.21 24.86
N VAL A 210 -7.41 -2.25 23.54
CA VAL A 210 -8.68 -2.02 22.86
C VAL A 210 -8.96 -3.21 21.94
N ARG A 211 -10.24 -3.63 21.83
CA ARG A 211 -10.68 -4.68 20.91
C ARG A 211 -11.90 -4.24 20.14
N LEU A 212 -12.04 -4.71 18.91
CA LEU A 212 -13.17 -4.38 18.05
C LEU A 212 -14.44 -5.08 18.57
N VAL A 213 -15.56 -4.39 18.51
CA VAL A 213 -16.88 -4.93 18.81
C VAL A 213 -17.67 -4.97 17.52
N VAL A 214 -18.16 -6.15 17.16
CA VAL A 214 -18.88 -6.38 15.92
C VAL A 214 -20.23 -7.03 16.26
N PRO A 215 -21.35 -6.53 15.72
CA PRO A 215 -22.63 -7.21 15.85
C PRO A 215 -22.57 -8.52 15.07
N ALA A 216 -22.84 -9.63 15.73
CA ALA A 216 -22.85 -10.94 15.10
C ALA A 216 -24.14 -11.69 15.43
N GLU A 217 -24.58 -12.48 14.47
CA GLU A 217 -25.82 -13.25 14.56
C GLU A 217 -25.58 -14.53 15.37
N VAL A 218 -26.24 -14.65 16.52
CA VAL A 218 -26.19 -15.84 17.38
C VAL A 218 -27.57 -16.50 17.38
N GLN A 219 -27.61 -17.81 17.15
CA GLN A 219 -28.83 -18.59 17.29
C GLN A 219 -29.01 -19.02 18.76
N ARG A 220 -30.00 -18.46 19.45
CA ARG A 220 -30.36 -18.85 20.82
C ARG A 220 -31.79 -19.35 20.85
N GLY A 221 -31.97 -20.66 21.02
CA GLY A 221 -33.31 -21.27 21.12
C GLY A 221 -34.16 -21.17 19.85
N GLY A 222 -33.54 -21.28 18.66
CA GLY A 222 -34.22 -21.21 17.37
C GLY A 222 -34.61 -19.79 16.91
N LYS A 223 -34.31 -18.75 17.69
CA LYS A 223 -34.42 -17.35 17.28
C LYS A 223 -33.03 -16.78 17.03
N LYS A 224 -32.87 -16.10 15.89
CA LYS A 224 -31.67 -15.39 15.49
C LYS A 224 -31.67 -14.03 16.18
N CYS A 225 -30.68 -13.77 17.02
CA CYS A 225 -30.48 -12.50 17.72
C CYS A 225 -29.13 -11.92 17.32
N PHE A 226 -29.06 -10.60 17.15
CA PHE A 226 -27.78 -9.90 17.02
C PHE A 226 -27.23 -9.62 18.42
N GLU A 227 -26.07 -10.17 18.73
CA GLU A 227 -25.33 -9.90 19.95
C GLU A 227 -24.03 -9.18 19.61
N ASP A 228 -23.65 -8.19 20.43
CA ASP A 228 -22.35 -7.53 20.30
C ASP A 228 -21.25 -8.52 20.73
N ILE A 229 -20.39 -8.92 19.80
CA ILE A 229 -19.27 -9.83 20.05
C ILE A 229 -17.97 -9.04 20.09
N VAL A 230 -17.14 -9.33 21.10
CA VAL A 230 -15.79 -8.81 21.20
C VAL A 230 -14.85 -9.66 20.36
N VAL A 231 -14.25 -9.05 19.33
CA VAL A 231 -13.26 -9.71 18.48
C VAL A 231 -11.92 -9.72 19.21
N GLU A 232 -11.47 -10.90 19.63
CA GLU A 232 -10.20 -11.05 20.35
C GLU A 232 -8.99 -10.70 19.48
N LYS A 233 -9.02 -11.14 18.21
CA LYS A 233 -7.90 -11.00 17.29
C LYS A 233 -8.35 -10.83 15.84
N ILE A 234 -7.70 -9.89 15.18
CA ILE A 234 -7.93 -9.53 13.78
C ILE A 234 -6.69 -9.87 12.96
N PHE A 235 -6.87 -10.51 11.82
CA PHE A 235 -5.84 -10.68 10.80
C PHE A 235 -6.09 -9.72 9.64
N MET A 236 -5.09 -8.93 9.30
CA MET A 236 -5.09 -8.15 8.07
C MET A 236 -4.36 -8.94 6.99
N GLU A 237 -5.08 -9.24 5.91
CA GLU A 237 -4.49 -9.86 4.73
C GLU A 237 -4.57 -8.86 3.59
N ARG A 238 -3.49 -8.79 2.81
CA ARG A 238 -3.46 -7.96 1.60
C ARG A 238 -4.33 -8.65 0.56
N HIS A 239 -5.12 -7.88 -0.17
CA HIS A 239 -5.93 -8.41 -1.25
C HIS A 239 -5.05 -8.72 -2.48
N THR A 240 -4.42 -9.89 -2.47
CA THR A 240 -3.48 -10.34 -3.52
C THR A 240 -4.01 -11.46 -4.39
N THR A 241 -5.08 -12.16 -4.01
CA THR A 241 -5.62 -13.32 -4.72
C THR A 241 -7.15 -13.23 -4.78
N GLY A 242 -7.76 -13.96 -5.71
CA GLY A 242 -9.22 -14.01 -5.91
C GLY A 242 -9.71 -13.01 -6.97
N ILE A 243 -10.91 -12.48 -6.76
CA ILE A 243 -11.58 -11.57 -7.70
C ILE A 243 -10.95 -10.19 -7.57
N ASP A 244 -10.31 -9.72 -8.65
CA ASP A 244 -9.76 -8.37 -8.72
C ASP A 244 -10.88 -7.33 -8.50
N PRO A 245 -10.71 -6.44 -7.51
CA PRO A 245 -11.75 -5.53 -7.09
C PRO A 245 -12.06 -4.44 -8.12
N TYR A 246 -11.14 -4.18 -9.05
CA TYR A 246 -11.27 -3.11 -10.05
C TYR A 246 -11.69 -3.62 -11.41
N THR A 247 -11.22 -4.81 -11.79
CA THR A 247 -11.56 -5.41 -13.09
C THR A 247 -12.68 -6.44 -13.00
N GLY A 248 -12.99 -6.95 -11.81
CA GLY A 248 -13.93 -8.06 -11.61
C GLY A 248 -13.42 -9.40 -12.14
N THR A 249 -12.14 -9.47 -12.55
CA THR A 249 -11.55 -10.70 -13.08
C THR A 249 -11.20 -11.64 -11.93
N ASP A 250 -11.68 -12.87 -11.96
CA ASP A 250 -11.32 -13.88 -10.97
C ASP A 250 -9.97 -14.52 -11.30
N TYR A 251 -8.96 -14.23 -10.48
CA TYR A 251 -7.64 -14.85 -10.56
C TYR A 251 -7.56 -16.16 -9.77
N GLY A 252 -8.62 -16.55 -9.04
CA GLY A 252 -8.61 -17.73 -8.17
C GLY A 252 -7.47 -17.68 -7.16
N ASP A 253 -6.65 -18.74 -7.12
CA ASP A 253 -5.48 -18.81 -6.24
C ASP A 253 -4.24 -18.11 -6.82
N SER A 254 -4.31 -17.56 -8.04
CA SER A 254 -3.20 -16.83 -8.64
C SER A 254 -3.12 -15.39 -8.14
N GLU A 255 -1.90 -14.85 -8.11
CA GLU A 255 -1.67 -13.48 -7.67
C GLU A 255 -2.22 -12.48 -8.69
N ILE A 256 -3.04 -11.55 -8.21
CA ILE A 256 -3.52 -10.38 -8.94
C ILE A 256 -2.29 -9.57 -9.41
N PRO A 257 -2.27 -9.01 -10.64
CA PRO A 257 -1.17 -8.17 -11.11
C PRO A 257 -0.81 -7.06 -10.12
N GLU A 258 0.49 -6.79 -9.92
CA GLU A 258 0.97 -5.81 -8.92
C GLU A 258 0.27 -4.45 -9.02
N ALA A 259 -0.04 -3.99 -10.24
CA ALA A 259 -0.73 -2.72 -10.49
C ALA A 259 -2.15 -2.65 -9.91
N HIS A 260 -2.86 -3.78 -9.80
CA HIS A 260 -4.23 -3.85 -9.30
C HIS A 260 -4.29 -4.22 -7.81
N GLN A 261 -3.15 -4.54 -7.19
CA GLN A 261 -3.04 -4.74 -5.74
C GLN A 261 -3.04 -3.41 -4.95
N TYR A 262 -2.94 -2.28 -5.66
CA TYR A 262 -3.02 -0.93 -5.10
C TYR A 262 -4.26 -0.24 -5.64
N ASP A 263 -4.85 0.62 -4.81
CA ASP A 263 -5.94 1.47 -5.25
C ASP A 263 -5.44 2.46 -6.32
N PRO A 264 -6.04 2.50 -7.53
CA PRO A 264 -5.59 3.37 -8.60
C PRO A 264 -5.73 4.85 -8.25
N ARG A 265 -6.59 5.21 -7.29
CA ARG A 265 -6.78 6.61 -6.86
C ARG A 265 -5.81 7.02 -5.77
N THR A 266 -5.58 6.18 -4.76
CA THR A 266 -4.76 6.54 -3.59
C THR A 266 -3.33 6.00 -3.67
N GLY A 267 -3.06 5.02 -4.53
CA GLY A 267 -1.79 4.30 -4.61
C GLY A 267 -1.48 3.50 -3.33
N LEU A 268 -2.49 3.20 -2.51
CA LEU A 268 -2.33 2.43 -1.27
C LEU A 268 -2.73 0.97 -1.48
N PRO A 269 -1.99 0.01 -0.88
CA PRO A 269 -2.39 -1.38 -0.85
C PRO A 269 -3.72 -1.56 -0.11
N ILE A 270 -4.55 -2.46 -0.62
CA ILE A 270 -5.86 -2.79 -0.07
C ILE A 270 -5.72 -3.95 0.92
N PHE A 271 -6.34 -3.79 2.08
CA PHE A 271 -6.39 -4.82 3.12
C PHE A 271 -7.82 -5.19 3.44
N HIS A 272 -8.03 -6.48 3.67
CA HIS A 272 -9.20 -6.97 4.38
C HIS A 272 -8.82 -7.34 5.81
N ARG A 273 -9.76 -7.11 6.72
CA ARG A 273 -9.66 -7.55 8.10
C ARG A 273 -10.52 -8.79 8.30
N TYR A 274 -9.97 -9.82 8.92
CA TYR A 274 -10.63 -11.09 9.20
C TYR A 274 -10.59 -11.40 10.70
N ILE A 275 -11.65 -12.02 11.22
CA ILE A 275 -11.63 -12.59 12.56
C ILE A 275 -10.71 -13.83 12.56
N ALA A 276 -9.77 -13.88 13.50
CA ALA A 276 -8.89 -15.02 13.69
C ALA A 276 -9.67 -16.32 13.96
N GLY A 277 -9.29 -17.40 13.29
CA GLY A 277 -9.90 -18.73 13.45
C GLY A 277 -11.15 -18.94 12.59
N THR A 278 -12.04 -17.94 12.45
CA THR A 278 -13.26 -18.07 11.62
C THR A 278 -13.07 -17.65 10.17
N ARG A 279 -12.06 -16.82 9.87
CA ARG A 279 -11.85 -16.18 8.56
C ARG A 279 -13.07 -15.40 8.06
N GLN A 280 -13.94 -14.97 8.98
CA GLN A 280 -15.04 -14.08 8.64
C GLN A 280 -14.47 -12.69 8.35
N ARG A 281 -14.74 -12.17 7.15
CA ARG A 281 -14.37 -10.80 6.76
C ARG A 281 -15.14 -9.80 7.60
N LEU A 282 -14.45 -8.78 8.04
CA LEU A 282 -15.00 -7.61 8.70
C LEU A 282 -14.93 -6.44 7.70
N GLU A 283 -16.03 -5.74 7.50
CA GLU A 283 -16.07 -4.51 6.69
C GLU A 283 -15.35 -3.37 7.39
N TRP A 284 -14.76 -2.47 6.62
CA TRP A 284 -14.27 -1.20 7.17
C TRP A 284 -15.42 -0.23 7.45
N PRO A 285 -15.27 0.72 8.40
CA PRO A 285 -16.31 1.72 8.68
C PRO A 285 -16.75 2.52 7.44
N TRP A 286 -15.83 2.86 6.53
CA TRP A 286 -16.13 3.59 5.29
C TRP A 286 -16.67 2.70 4.15
N GLU A 287 -16.62 1.37 4.30
CA GLU A 287 -17.29 0.46 3.37
C GLU A 287 -18.79 0.35 3.68
N ARG A 288 -19.19 0.62 4.92
CA ARG A 288 -20.60 0.72 5.28
C ARG A 288 -21.18 1.92 4.57
N GLU A 289 -22.17 1.68 3.71
CA GLU A 289 -23.02 2.75 3.27
C GLU A 289 -23.58 3.39 4.54
N GLU A 290 -23.26 4.66 4.76
CA GLU A 290 -24.08 5.46 5.66
C GLU A 290 -25.48 5.30 5.10
N GLU A 291 -26.32 4.51 5.78
CA GLU A 291 -27.76 4.66 5.68
C GLU A 291 -27.97 6.09 6.13
N SER A 292 -27.82 7.03 5.19
CA SER A 292 -28.34 8.36 5.30
C SER A 292 -29.78 8.08 5.61
N GLN A 293 -30.11 8.21 6.88
CA GLN A 293 -31.46 8.42 7.31
C GLN A 293 -31.84 9.63 6.46
N HIS A 294 -32.45 9.35 5.31
CA HIS A 294 -33.47 10.18 4.75
C HIS A 294 -34.52 10.21 5.85
N VAL A 295 -34.22 10.99 6.89
CA VAL A 295 -35.20 11.76 7.59
C VAL A 295 -35.74 12.60 6.44
N ASP A 296 -36.75 12.02 5.78
CA ASP A 296 -37.86 12.78 5.28
C ASP A 296 -38.25 13.68 6.44
N ASN A 297 -37.61 14.84 6.52
CA ASN A 297 -38.19 16.02 7.09
C ASN A 297 -39.17 16.42 6.00
N PRO A 298 -40.45 16.04 6.06
CA PRO A 298 -41.42 16.72 5.24
C PRO A 298 -41.40 18.16 5.73
N LYS A 299 -40.72 19.03 4.98
CA LYS A 299 -41.10 20.44 4.93
C LYS A 299 -42.47 20.49 4.26
N GLU A 300 -43.50 20.07 4.97
CA GLU A 300 -44.87 20.44 4.65
C GLU A 300 -45.13 21.82 5.25
N PRO A 301 -45.59 22.81 4.47
CA PRO A 301 -46.13 24.04 5.03
C PRO A 301 -47.41 23.71 5.80
N ALA A 302 -47.52 24.25 7.00
CA ALA A 302 -48.65 24.07 7.89
C ALA A 302 -49.96 24.60 7.27
N THR A 303 -50.83 23.72 6.78
CA THR A 303 -52.28 23.95 6.67
C THR A 303 -53.06 22.62 6.72
N ASP A 304 -54.02 22.56 7.64
CA ASP A 304 -55.22 21.71 7.64
C ASP A 304 -55.08 20.17 7.63
N LYS A 305 -54.74 19.59 8.80
CA LYS A 305 -54.95 18.15 9.11
C LYS A 305 -55.84 17.91 10.34
N GLN A 306 -56.74 18.84 10.68
CA GLN A 306 -57.64 18.70 11.84
C GLN A 306 -59.05 18.16 11.53
N THR A 307 -59.40 17.95 10.26
CA THR A 307 -60.78 17.61 9.83
C THR A 307 -60.99 16.15 9.42
N TRP A 308 -59.95 15.35 9.20
CA TRP A 308 -60.09 13.95 8.79
C TRP A 308 -60.27 12.99 9.98
N PHE A 309 -59.50 13.16 11.07
CA PHE A 309 -59.55 12.26 12.23
C PHE A 309 -60.88 12.29 13.00
N LYS A 310 -61.67 13.37 12.91
CA LYS A 310 -62.99 13.45 13.58
C LYS A 310 -64.12 12.74 12.82
N LYS A 311 -63.95 12.42 11.53
CA LYS A 311 -64.96 11.66 10.75
C LYS A 311 -64.76 10.14 10.80
N ALA A 312 -63.56 9.66 11.12
CA ALA A 312 -63.27 8.22 11.21
C ALA A 312 -63.70 7.59 12.56
N VAL A 313 -63.79 8.37 13.63
CA VAL A 313 -64.11 7.87 14.98
C VAL A 313 -65.62 7.71 15.23
N ALA A 314 -66.49 8.30 14.39
CA ALA A 314 -67.94 8.19 14.54
C ALA A 314 -68.57 6.92 13.92
N ASN A 315 -67.82 6.16 13.11
CA ASN A 315 -68.31 4.94 12.43
C ASN A 315 -67.88 3.62 13.09
N ILE A 316 -67.22 3.67 14.25
CA ILE A 316 -66.78 2.48 15.01
C ILE A 316 -67.35 2.53 16.43
N SER A 317 -68.68 2.65 16.54
CA SER A 317 -69.41 2.34 17.77
C SER A 317 -70.57 1.40 17.45
N GLN A 318 -70.25 0.12 17.26
CA GLN A 318 -71.23 -0.97 17.35
C GLN A 318 -71.22 -1.49 18.80
N PRO A 319 -72.39 -1.79 19.39
CA PRO A 319 -72.50 -2.18 20.78
C PRO A 319 -71.99 -3.61 21.04
N LEU A 320 -71.29 -3.76 22.16
CA LEU A 320 -70.89 -5.04 22.76
C LEU A 320 -72.13 -5.86 23.16
N THR A 321 -72.56 -6.79 22.31
CA THR A 321 -73.44 -7.89 22.73
C THR A 321 -73.03 -9.18 22.03
N SER A 322 -72.37 -10.08 22.78
CA SER A 322 -72.48 -11.57 22.72
C SER A 322 -71.18 -12.26 23.16
N LEU A 323 -70.89 -12.19 24.46
CA LEU A 323 -69.79 -12.90 25.13
C LEU A 323 -70.12 -14.38 25.42
N ASN A 324 -70.87 -15.05 24.54
CA ASN A 324 -71.25 -16.46 24.69
C ASN A 324 -71.23 -17.19 23.34
N ARG A 325 -70.05 -17.32 22.72
CA ARG A 325 -69.86 -18.36 21.67
C ARG A 325 -68.42 -18.84 21.41
N TRP A 326 -67.49 -18.58 22.32
CA TRP A 326 -66.08 -18.95 22.16
C TRP A 326 -65.65 -20.15 23.03
N ARG A 327 -66.54 -21.14 23.15
CA ARG A 327 -66.23 -22.48 23.68
C ARG A 327 -67.08 -23.53 22.97
N SER A 328 -66.73 -23.87 21.74
CA SER A 328 -66.80 -25.26 21.25
C SER A 328 -66.41 -25.32 19.78
N LYS A 329 -65.58 -26.33 19.48
CA LYS A 329 -65.07 -26.73 18.16
C LYS A 329 -64.12 -25.72 17.52
N ASN A 330 -62.84 -26.07 17.52
CA ASN A 330 -61.98 -26.08 16.32
C ASN A 330 -60.62 -26.69 16.71
N ASN A 331 -60.55 -28.02 16.71
CA ASN A 331 -59.28 -28.74 16.67
C ASN A 331 -58.74 -28.84 15.22
N GLU A 332 -59.58 -28.66 14.20
CA GLU A 332 -59.16 -28.68 12.79
C GLU A 332 -58.48 -27.38 12.35
N ASP A 333 -58.92 -26.21 12.86
CA ASP A 333 -58.27 -24.93 12.52
C ASP A 333 -56.91 -24.74 13.19
N ARG A 334 -56.63 -25.41 14.31
CA ARG A 334 -55.30 -25.36 14.95
C ARG A 334 -54.25 -26.09 14.11
N ALA A 335 -54.60 -27.25 13.55
CA ALA A 335 -53.70 -27.96 12.64
C ALA A 335 -53.44 -27.18 11.34
N GLN A 336 -54.43 -26.47 10.82
CA GLN A 336 -54.27 -25.60 9.64
C GLN A 336 -53.52 -24.29 9.96
N GLN A 337 -53.69 -23.73 11.16
CA GLN A 337 -52.92 -22.57 11.64
C GLN A 337 -51.46 -22.92 11.97
N ASP A 338 -51.21 -24.13 12.48
CA ASP A 338 -49.84 -24.60 12.75
C ASP A 338 -49.13 -24.98 11.43
N ALA A 339 -49.83 -25.57 10.46
CA ALA A 339 -49.27 -25.82 9.12
C ALA A 339 -48.96 -24.53 8.34
N SER A 340 -49.84 -23.52 8.41
CA SER A 340 -49.60 -22.22 7.77
C SER A 340 -48.53 -21.39 8.49
N ARG A 341 -48.38 -21.52 9.82
CA ARG A 341 -47.24 -20.95 10.56
C ARG A 341 -45.92 -21.61 10.22
N ASN A 342 -45.89 -22.93 10.04
CA ASN A 342 -44.69 -23.66 9.63
C ASN A 342 -44.28 -23.30 8.19
N LEU A 343 -45.24 -23.14 7.27
CA LEU A 343 -44.98 -22.63 5.91
C LEU A 343 -44.52 -21.17 5.91
N ALA A 344 -45.08 -20.32 6.78
CA ALA A 344 -44.62 -18.94 6.94
C ALA A 344 -43.21 -18.86 7.55
N ALA A 345 -42.89 -19.72 8.52
CA ALA A 345 -41.55 -19.82 9.10
C ALA A 345 -40.51 -20.30 8.07
N ALA A 346 -40.83 -21.32 7.27
CA ALA A 346 -39.98 -21.79 6.17
C ALA A 346 -39.75 -20.68 5.11
N ASN A 347 -40.81 -19.97 4.71
CA ASN A 347 -40.70 -18.83 3.79
C ASN A 347 -39.86 -17.67 4.36
N ILE A 348 -39.80 -17.52 5.68
CA ILE A 348 -38.98 -16.52 6.35
C ILE A 348 -37.52 -16.98 6.37
N GLU A 349 -37.25 -18.25 6.67
CA GLU A 349 -35.91 -18.84 6.62
C GLU A 349 -35.30 -18.78 5.22
N ASP A 350 -36.08 -19.10 4.18
CA ASP A 350 -35.65 -19.02 2.79
C ASP A 350 -35.33 -17.57 2.39
N LYS A 351 -36.18 -16.60 2.75
CA LYS A 351 -35.91 -15.17 2.53
C LYS A 351 -34.65 -14.69 3.24
N PHE A 352 -34.37 -15.20 4.44
CA PHE A 352 -33.15 -14.85 5.17
C PHE A 352 -31.91 -15.51 4.56
N ALA A 353 -32.00 -16.76 4.10
CA ALA A 353 -30.91 -17.41 3.36
C ALA A 353 -30.62 -16.66 2.05
N GLU A 354 -31.66 -16.13 1.41
CA GLU A 354 -31.56 -15.28 0.24
C GLU A 354 -30.92 -13.92 0.57
N ILE A 355 -31.28 -13.27 1.69
CA ILE A 355 -30.62 -12.04 2.16
C ILE A 355 -29.14 -12.31 2.49
N GLN A 356 -28.82 -13.39 3.20
CA GLN A 356 -27.42 -13.75 3.49
C GLN A 356 -26.62 -14.04 2.22
N ARG A 357 -27.23 -14.72 1.23
CA ARG A 357 -26.61 -14.90 -0.09
C ARG A 357 -26.43 -13.58 -0.81
N MET A 358 -27.43 -12.70 -0.81
CA MET A 358 -27.32 -11.36 -1.39
C MET A 358 -26.26 -10.52 -0.69
N GLU A 359 -26.12 -10.60 0.63
CA GLU A 359 -25.05 -9.94 1.38
C GLU A 359 -23.69 -10.52 1.01
N GLN A 360 -23.55 -11.86 0.97
CA GLN A 360 -22.31 -12.52 0.53
C GLN A 360 -21.95 -12.18 -0.92
N GLU A 361 -22.94 -12.11 -1.82
CA GLU A 361 -22.76 -11.71 -3.21
C GLU A 361 -22.42 -10.22 -3.31
N ARG A 362 -23.05 -9.36 -2.51
CA ARG A 362 -22.69 -7.95 -2.37
C ARG A 362 -21.26 -7.80 -1.87
N PHE A 363 -20.81 -8.61 -0.91
CA PHE A 363 -19.42 -8.62 -0.45
C PHE A 363 -18.43 -9.11 -1.49
N LYS A 364 -18.85 -10.01 -2.38
CA LYS A 364 -18.05 -10.45 -3.53
C LYS A 364 -18.03 -9.41 -4.65
N ALA A 365 -19.11 -8.65 -4.83
CA ALA A 365 -19.28 -7.71 -5.94
C ALA A 365 -18.81 -6.28 -5.62
N ALA A 366 -18.85 -5.86 -4.35
CA ALA A 366 -18.44 -4.53 -3.94
C ALA A 366 -16.91 -4.40 -3.97
N ALA A 367 -16.42 -3.50 -4.81
CA ALA A 367 -15.00 -3.16 -4.88
C ALA A 367 -14.53 -2.66 -3.50
N PRO A 368 -13.58 -3.34 -2.82
CA PRO A 368 -12.93 -2.79 -1.65
C PRO A 368 -12.36 -1.41 -1.93
N LYS A 369 -12.56 -0.52 -0.97
CA LYS A 369 -12.03 0.84 -1.01
C LYS A 369 -10.86 0.92 -0.05
N SER A 370 -9.74 1.48 -0.49
CA SER A 370 -8.68 1.86 0.43
C SER A 370 -9.18 2.95 1.39
N MET A 371 -8.46 3.20 2.48
CA MET A 371 -8.76 4.32 3.35
C MET A 371 -8.81 5.59 2.50
N ASP A 372 -9.97 6.25 2.46
CA ASP A 372 -10.10 7.55 1.83
C ASP A 372 -9.13 8.49 2.56
N SER A 373 -7.98 8.79 1.93
CA SER A 373 -7.18 9.92 2.38
C SER A 373 -8.10 11.11 2.27
N ASP A 374 -8.44 11.74 3.41
CA ASP A 374 -9.24 12.96 3.46
C ASP A 374 -8.90 13.78 2.23
N ARG A 375 -9.84 13.86 1.27
CA ARG A 375 -9.59 14.66 0.08
C ARG A 375 -9.31 16.04 0.63
N PRO A 376 -8.14 16.65 0.37
CA PRO A 376 -7.94 18.02 0.79
C PRO A 376 -9.15 18.77 0.25
N GLY A 377 -9.90 19.39 1.15
CA GLY A 377 -11.08 20.15 0.76
C GLY A 377 -10.64 21.10 -0.34
N ALA A 378 -11.41 21.17 -1.43
CA ALA A 378 -11.06 22.04 -2.54
C ALA A 378 -10.82 23.44 -1.97
N TYR A 379 -9.59 23.93 -2.11
CA TYR A 379 -9.30 25.29 -1.73
C TYR A 379 -10.02 26.21 -2.70
N SER A 380 -10.37 27.41 -2.25
CA SER A 380 -10.99 28.42 -3.12
C SER A 380 -10.13 28.78 -4.35
N VAL A 381 -8.83 28.49 -4.28
CA VAL A 381 -7.84 28.72 -5.35
C VAL A 381 -7.71 27.51 -6.29
N ASP A 382 -8.29 26.35 -5.94
CA ASP A 382 -8.19 25.16 -6.78
C ASP A 382 -9.04 25.31 -8.04
N THR A 383 -8.50 24.83 -9.16
CA THR A 383 -9.26 24.77 -10.42
C THR A 383 -10.45 23.84 -10.25
N THR A 384 -11.64 24.35 -10.55
CA THR A 384 -12.85 23.54 -10.49
C THR A 384 -12.81 22.41 -11.51
N ARG A 385 -13.51 21.31 -11.23
CA ARG A 385 -13.59 20.14 -12.12
C ARG A 385 -13.97 20.51 -13.55
N ASN A 386 -14.86 21.50 -13.72
CA ASN A 386 -15.28 21.99 -15.03
C ASN A 386 -14.13 22.62 -15.82
N ILE A 387 -13.14 23.24 -15.16
CA ILE A 387 -11.97 23.82 -15.82
C ILE A 387 -10.99 22.71 -16.23
N VAL A 388 -10.80 21.70 -15.37
CA VAL A 388 -9.84 20.60 -15.60
C VAL A 388 -10.35 19.62 -16.66
N GLU A 389 -11.60 19.18 -16.54
CA GLU A 389 -12.20 18.19 -17.45
C GLU A 389 -12.82 18.84 -18.69
N GLY A 390 -13.25 20.10 -18.62
CA GLY A 390 -13.89 20.80 -19.73
C GLY A 390 -12.93 21.48 -20.70
N SER A 391 -11.62 21.53 -20.39
CA SER A 391 -10.62 22.08 -21.32
C SER A 391 -10.17 21.02 -22.32
N GLU A 392 -10.96 20.77 -23.36
CA GLU A 392 -10.49 20.08 -24.58
C GLU A 392 -9.56 21.01 -25.39
N SER A 393 -8.56 21.62 -24.74
CA SER A 393 -7.70 22.63 -25.37
C SER A 393 -6.60 22.03 -26.26
N MET A 394 -6.49 20.71 -26.34
CA MET A 394 -5.44 20.04 -27.10
C MET A 394 -5.98 19.49 -28.43
N ALA A 395 -5.64 20.19 -29.52
CA ALA A 395 -5.85 19.68 -30.87
C ALA A 395 -4.58 18.97 -31.36
N TYR A 396 -4.68 17.66 -31.61
CA TYR A 396 -3.56 16.89 -32.16
C TYR A 396 -3.42 17.20 -33.66
N THR A 397 -2.30 17.82 -34.05
CA THR A 397 -1.94 17.99 -35.48
C THR A 397 -0.70 17.15 -35.80
N LEU A 398 -0.70 16.48 -36.95
CA LEU A 398 0.47 15.72 -37.43
C LEU A 398 1.51 16.60 -38.13
N VAL A 399 1.11 17.82 -38.54
CA VAL A 399 1.94 18.71 -39.36
C VAL A 399 2.85 19.59 -38.50
N ALA A 400 2.38 20.01 -37.32
CA ALA A 400 3.13 20.86 -36.42
C ALA A 400 3.21 20.23 -35.03
N PRO A 401 4.33 20.40 -34.29
CA PRO A 401 4.40 20.00 -32.90
C PRO A 401 3.35 20.77 -32.08
N PRO A 402 2.78 20.16 -31.02
CA PRO A 402 1.77 20.80 -30.17
C PRO A 402 2.33 21.96 -29.33
N PHE A 403 3.65 22.13 -29.32
CA PHE A 403 4.36 23.17 -28.59
C PHE A 403 5.27 23.95 -29.56
N PRO A 404 5.55 25.23 -29.29
CA PRO A 404 6.48 26.00 -30.11
C PRO A 404 7.89 25.38 -30.06
N ASP A 405 8.62 25.46 -31.17
CA ASP A 405 9.96 24.88 -31.30
C ASP A 405 10.96 25.43 -30.26
N THR A 406 10.71 26.64 -29.74
CA THR A 406 11.51 27.27 -28.67
C THR A 406 11.47 26.50 -27.35
N LEU A 407 10.34 25.85 -27.03
CA LEU A 407 10.21 25.04 -25.81
C LEU A 407 11.19 23.86 -25.81
N GLY A 408 11.49 23.33 -27.01
CA GLY A 408 12.49 22.29 -27.17
C GLY A 408 13.90 22.74 -26.76
N GLU A 409 14.22 24.04 -26.84
CA GLU A 409 15.49 24.60 -26.40
C GLU A 409 15.56 24.75 -24.88
N GLU A 410 14.47 25.23 -24.28
CA GLU A 410 14.32 25.37 -22.82
C GLU A 410 14.39 24.01 -22.12
N LEU A 411 13.74 22.98 -22.69
CA LEU A 411 13.71 21.62 -22.15
C LEU A 411 14.95 20.78 -22.48
N ARG A 412 15.97 21.28 -23.21
CA ARG A 412 17.15 20.47 -23.60
C ARG A 412 17.87 19.85 -22.41
N GLY A 413 17.97 20.60 -21.30
CA GLY A 413 18.59 20.12 -20.06
C GLY A 413 17.85 18.91 -19.50
N ASP A 414 16.54 19.04 -19.32
CA ASP A 414 15.68 17.99 -18.76
C ASP A 414 15.61 16.77 -19.67
N ILE A 415 15.50 16.97 -21.00
CA ILE A 415 15.54 15.88 -21.99
C ILE A 415 16.87 15.13 -21.89
N HIS A 416 17.98 15.85 -21.69
CA HIS A 416 19.30 15.22 -21.54
C HIS A 416 19.40 14.41 -20.24
N GLU A 417 18.95 14.96 -19.12
CA GLU A 417 18.93 14.28 -17.83
C GLU A 417 18.01 13.05 -17.85
N PHE A 418 16.82 13.18 -18.43
CA PHE A 418 15.87 12.08 -18.62
C PHE A 418 16.47 10.99 -19.51
N SER A 419 17.18 11.35 -20.59
CA SER A 419 17.90 10.38 -21.43
C SER A 419 19.01 9.64 -20.67
N ILE A 420 19.71 10.33 -19.77
CA ILE A 420 20.73 9.70 -18.91
C ILE A 420 20.08 8.76 -17.90
N LYS A 421 18.99 9.21 -17.25
CA LYS A 421 18.29 8.45 -16.21
C LYS A 421 17.66 7.18 -16.78
N SER A 422 16.91 7.28 -17.87
CA SER A 422 16.34 6.14 -18.59
C SER A 422 17.41 5.13 -19.04
N LYS A 423 18.57 5.60 -19.54
CA LYS A 423 19.71 4.71 -19.86
C LYS A 423 20.30 4.00 -18.65
N LYS A 424 20.31 4.64 -17.48
CA LYS A 424 20.78 4.03 -16.22
C LYS A 424 19.79 2.99 -15.70
N GLU A 425 18.49 3.30 -15.79
CA GLU A 425 17.40 2.48 -15.26
C GLU A 425 17.01 1.33 -16.22
N LYS A 426 17.47 1.37 -17.49
CA LYS A 426 17.14 0.39 -18.55
C LYS A 426 15.64 0.22 -18.75
N ASP A 427 14.94 1.35 -18.71
CA ASP A 427 13.51 1.41 -18.95
C ASP A 427 13.17 0.83 -20.34
N PRO A 428 12.32 -0.23 -20.44
CA PRO A 428 12.01 -0.88 -21.72
C PRO A 428 11.33 0.05 -22.72
N ASP A 429 10.62 1.08 -22.25
CA ASP A 429 9.85 2.00 -23.08
C ASP A 429 10.65 3.24 -23.51
N ALA A 430 11.89 3.38 -23.05
CA ALA A 430 12.72 4.52 -23.41
C ALA A 430 13.07 4.51 -24.90
N PRO A 431 12.94 5.66 -25.60
CA PRO A 431 13.25 5.74 -27.02
C PRO A 431 14.72 5.38 -27.25
N ARG A 432 14.95 4.33 -28.05
CA ARG A 432 16.30 3.88 -28.36
C ARG A 432 17.04 5.02 -29.08
N PRO A 433 18.26 5.36 -28.65
CA PRO A 433 19.00 6.43 -29.30
C PRO A 433 19.22 6.05 -30.76
N ILE A 434 18.61 6.83 -31.67
CA ILE A 434 18.85 6.70 -33.10
C ILE A 434 20.33 7.00 -33.29
N LYS A 435 21.11 5.98 -33.66
CA LYS A 435 22.54 6.13 -33.96
C LYS A 435 22.66 6.84 -35.31
N ILE A 436 22.41 8.14 -35.33
CA ILE A 436 22.76 8.97 -36.47
C ILE A 436 24.29 9.01 -36.48
N ALA A 437 24.90 8.48 -37.54
CA ALA A 437 26.34 8.56 -37.75
C ALA A 437 26.71 10.01 -38.03
N ARG A 438 26.76 10.85 -36.98
CA ARG A 438 27.24 12.23 -37.08
C ARG A 438 28.73 12.16 -37.36
N HIS A 439 29.10 12.34 -38.62
CA HIS A 439 30.49 12.60 -38.99
C HIS A 439 30.76 14.06 -38.63
N SER A 440 31.38 14.29 -37.47
CA SER A 440 31.94 15.62 -37.19
C SER A 440 32.92 15.98 -38.30
N GLU A 441 33.02 17.25 -38.68
CA GLU A 441 33.99 17.70 -39.69
C GLU A 441 35.40 17.25 -39.35
N GLN A 442 35.77 17.32 -38.06
CA GLN A 442 37.01 16.75 -37.53
C GLN A 442 37.13 15.25 -37.77
N GLY A 443 36.03 14.50 -37.66
CA GLY A 443 35.98 13.06 -37.93
C GLY A 443 36.11 12.73 -39.42
N VAL A 444 35.58 13.59 -40.31
CA VAL A 444 35.77 13.48 -41.76
C VAL A 444 37.24 13.76 -42.11
N LEU A 445 37.79 14.87 -41.61
CA LEU A 445 39.19 15.23 -41.79
C LEU A 445 40.14 14.15 -41.23
N ALA A 446 39.87 13.62 -40.04
CA ALA A 446 40.68 12.54 -39.48
C ALA A 446 40.62 11.26 -40.33
N ARG A 447 39.46 10.94 -40.92
CA ARG A 447 39.32 9.82 -41.87
C ARG A 447 40.07 10.07 -43.17
N GLU A 448 40.05 11.30 -43.67
CA GLU A 448 40.78 11.69 -44.88
C GLU A 448 42.29 11.66 -44.65
N ILE A 449 42.78 12.20 -43.52
CA ILE A 449 44.18 12.11 -43.11
C ILE A 449 44.58 10.64 -42.94
N ALA A 450 43.76 9.81 -42.30
CA ALA A 450 44.04 8.38 -42.19
C ALA A 450 44.09 7.69 -43.56
N LYS A 451 43.19 8.03 -44.50
CA LYS A 451 43.23 7.53 -45.89
C LYS A 451 44.48 8.02 -46.63
N GLN A 452 44.89 9.27 -46.44
CA GLN A 452 46.10 9.82 -47.05
C GLN A 452 47.36 9.15 -46.49
N GLN A 453 47.43 8.91 -45.18
CA GLN A 453 48.50 8.16 -44.54
C GLN A 453 48.55 6.71 -45.04
N GLN A 454 47.39 6.07 -45.21
CA GLN A 454 47.32 4.74 -45.82
C GLN A 454 47.84 4.75 -47.26
N ARG A 455 47.41 5.71 -48.09
CA ARG A 455 47.92 5.87 -49.47
C ARG A 455 49.42 6.13 -49.52
N ALA A 456 49.93 6.97 -48.61
CA ALA A 456 51.37 7.25 -48.51
C ALA A 456 52.16 6.01 -48.08
N ALA A 457 51.64 5.25 -47.10
CA ALA A 457 52.24 3.98 -46.69
C ALA A 457 52.19 2.94 -47.82
N ASP A 458 51.11 2.91 -48.59
CA ASP A 458 50.97 2.03 -49.77
C ASP A 458 51.97 2.40 -50.87
N ALA A 459 52.25 3.70 -51.07
CA ALA A 459 53.26 4.16 -52.03
C ALA A 459 54.70 3.81 -51.63
N MET A 460 54.96 3.60 -50.33
CA MET A 460 56.27 3.18 -49.81
C MET A 460 56.47 1.66 -49.79
N LYS A 461 55.48 0.88 -50.22
CA LYS A 461 55.60 -0.59 -50.28
C LYS A 461 56.65 -0.99 -51.30
N THR A 462 57.46 -1.97 -50.93
CA THR A 462 58.46 -2.50 -51.86
C THR A 462 57.79 -3.26 -53.01
N PRO A 463 58.40 -3.36 -54.20
CA PRO A 463 57.83 -4.09 -55.33
C PRO A 463 57.45 -5.55 -55.00
N MET A 464 58.20 -6.19 -54.11
CA MET A 464 57.91 -7.53 -53.62
C MET A 464 56.64 -7.58 -52.74
N GLN A 465 56.40 -6.57 -51.91
CA GLN A 465 55.18 -6.45 -51.10
C GLN A 465 53.96 -6.21 -51.98
N LEU A 466 54.06 -5.34 -52.99
CA LEU A 466 52.98 -5.11 -53.95
C LEU A 466 52.64 -6.39 -54.72
N ARG A 467 53.66 -7.14 -55.19
CA ARG A 467 53.45 -8.43 -55.83
C ARG A 467 52.75 -9.42 -54.90
N TRP A 468 53.17 -9.49 -53.65
CA TRP A 468 52.56 -10.37 -52.65
C TRP A 468 51.10 -9.98 -52.35
N GLU A 469 50.80 -8.69 -52.20
CA GLU A 469 49.43 -8.20 -51.99
C GLU A 469 48.53 -8.46 -53.19
N LEU A 470 49.02 -8.27 -54.42
CA LEU A 470 48.30 -8.61 -55.65
C LEU A 470 48.05 -10.12 -55.77
N GLU A 471 49.04 -10.97 -55.46
CA GLU A 471 48.85 -12.42 -55.42
C GLU A 471 47.86 -12.84 -54.33
N HIS A 472 47.87 -12.16 -53.18
CA HIS A 472 46.92 -12.41 -52.09
C HIS A 472 45.50 -11.98 -52.46
N GLN A 473 45.34 -10.82 -53.09
CA GLN A 473 44.05 -10.37 -53.61
C GLN A 473 43.53 -11.31 -54.70
N LYS A 474 44.39 -11.77 -55.62
CA LYS A 474 44.04 -12.79 -56.61
C LYS A 474 43.62 -14.11 -55.95
N LYS A 475 44.31 -14.54 -54.89
CA LYS A 475 43.92 -15.73 -54.11
C LYS A 475 42.57 -15.56 -53.42
N LEU A 476 42.31 -14.40 -52.81
CA LEU A 476 41.02 -14.11 -52.17
C LEU A 476 39.89 -14.01 -53.21
N GLN A 477 40.15 -13.41 -54.37
CA GLN A 477 39.20 -13.38 -55.49
C GLN A 477 38.95 -14.79 -56.03
N SER A 478 39.99 -15.58 -56.27
CA SER A 478 39.83 -16.97 -56.72
C SER A 478 39.12 -17.84 -55.68
N GLN A 479 39.33 -17.59 -54.39
CA GLN A 479 38.59 -18.27 -53.31
C GLN A 479 37.11 -17.85 -53.25
N LYS A 480 36.80 -16.60 -53.61
CA LYS A 480 35.41 -16.11 -53.72
C LYS A 480 34.71 -16.65 -54.98
N GLU A 481 35.43 -16.70 -56.10
CA GLU A 481 34.90 -17.18 -57.39
C GLU A 481 34.79 -18.71 -57.44
N LYS A 482 35.69 -19.41 -56.76
CA LYS A 482 35.71 -20.88 -56.66
C LYS A 482 35.87 -21.25 -55.18
N PRO A 483 34.78 -21.21 -54.38
CA PRO A 483 34.82 -21.81 -53.06
C PRO A 483 35.25 -23.28 -53.21
N PHE A 484 36.18 -23.74 -52.38
CA PHE A 484 36.80 -25.07 -52.50
C PHE A 484 35.80 -26.24 -52.42
N VAL A 485 34.59 -25.98 -51.94
CA VAL A 485 33.51 -26.94 -51.80
C VAL A 485 32.22 -26.21 -52.16
N ASP A 486 31.43 -26.80 -53.04
CA ASP A 486 30.16 -26.25 -53.45
C ASP A 486 29.20 -26.21 -52.26
N GLN A 487 28.44 -25.13 -52.08
CA GLN A 487 27.63 -24.96 -50.86
C GLN A 487 26.64 -26.11 -50.68
N GLU A 488 26.07 -26.59 -51.78
CA GLU A 488 25.15 -27.73 -51.77
C GLU A 488 25.83 -29.02 -51.32
N THR A 489 27.06 -29.27 -51.76
CA THR A 489 27.83 -30.46 -51.33
C THR A 489 28.19 -30.40 -49.85
N LEU A 490 28.49 -29.21 -49.33
CA LEU A 490 28.80 -29.00 -47.90
C LEU A 490 27.54 -29.15 -47.04
N LEU A 491 26.42 -28.59 -47.47
CA LEU A 491 25.13 -28.74 -46.80
C LEU A 491 24.63 -30.19 -46.84
N ALA A 492 24.83 -30.91 -47.95
CA ALA A 492 24.51 -32.32 -48.05
C ALA A 492 25.39 -33.17 -47.12
N ALA A 493 26.70 -32.92 -47.09
CA ALA A 493 27.63 -33.60 -46.18
C ALA A 493 27.32 -33.28 -44.70
N LEU A 494 26.94 -32.04 -44.41
CA LEU A 494 26.53 -31.61 -43.07
C LEU A 494 25.18 -32.24 -42.67
N GLY A 495 24.22 -32.34 -43.59
CA GLY A 495 22.96 -33.05 -43.40
C GLY A 495 23.18 -34.54 -43.13
N GLN A 496 24.04 -35.20 -43.91
CA GLN A 496 24.43 -36.59 -43.69
C GLN A 496 25.16 -36.77 -42.35
N HIS A 497 26.03 -35.82 -41.97
CA HIS A 497 26.71 -35.85 -40.68
C HIS A 497 25.71 -35.66 -39.53
N MET A 498 24.75 -34.73 -39.63
CA MET A 498 23.70 -34.54 -38.63
C MET A 498 22.78 -35.76 -38.48
N GLN A 499 22.45 -36.42 -39.59
CA GLN A 499 21.69 -37.68 -39.58
C GLN A 499 22.50 -38.80 -38.91
N LYS A 500 23.79 -38.94 -39.24
CA LYS A 500 24.68 -39.95 -38.64
C LYS A 500 25.01 -39.68 -37.17
N SER A 501 25.11 -38.41 -36.76
CA SER A 501 25.51 -38.03 -35.41
C SER A 501 24.37 -38.02 -34.40
N ALA A 502 23.11 -38.30 -34.81
CA ALA A 502 21.90 -38.46 -33.98
C ALA A 502 21.77 -37.47 -32.81
N THR A 503 22.34 -36.28 -32.95
CA THR A 503 22.42 -35.25 -31.92
C THR A 503 21.38 -34.22 -32.28
N LYS A 504 20.28 -34.22 -31.52
CA LYS A 504 19.23 -33.20 -31.65
C LYS A 504 19.92 -31.83 -31.66
N PRO A 505 19.68 -30.96 -32.66
CA PRO A 505 20.28 -29.64 -32.67
C PRO A 505 19.94 -28.97 -31.34
N TYR A 506 20.96 -28.50 -30.64
CA TYR A 506 20.79 -27.77 -29.38
C TYR A 506 20.04 -26.47 -29.71
N LEU A 507 18.71 -26.53 -29.64
CA LEU A 507 17.84 -25.38 -29.55
C LEU A 507 18.18 -24.74 -28.20
N GLY A 508 19.10 -23.77 -28.25
CA GLY A 508 19.46 -22.98 -27.09
C GLY A 508 18.19 -22.51 -26.38
N LYS A 509 18.15 -22.69 -25.06
CA LYS A 509 17.04 -22.33 -24.19
C LYS A 509 16.56 -20.90 -24.46
N LYS A 510 15.61 -20.74 -25.38
CA LYS A 510 14.65 -19.64 -25.39
C LYS A 510 13.38 -20.20 -24.80
N GLN A 511 13.18 -19.91 -23.52
CA GLN A 511 11.85 -19.92 -22.95
C GLN A 511 11.04 -18.88 -23.72
N MET A 512 10.09 -19.32 -24.52
CA MET A 512 8.91 -18.55 -24.89
C MET A 512 7.73 -19.38 -24.40
N PRO A 513 6.99 -18.95 -23.37
CA PRO A 513 5.70 -19.53 -23.09
C PRO A 513 4.68 -18.91 -24.06
N GLY A 514 4.28 -19.67 -25.07
CA GLY A 514 3.05 -19.44 -25.84
C GLY A 514 2.51 -20.84 -26.14
N GLN A 515 1.52 -21.34 -25.40
CA GLN A 515 0.10 -21.13 -25.70
C GLN A 515 -0.19 -21.20 -27.21
N THR A 516 -0.47 -22.40 -27.67
CA THR A 516 -1.58 -22.70 -28.58
C THR A 516 -1.96 -24.16 -28.35
N ALA A 517 -3.06 -24.36 -27.64
CA ALA A 517 -3.80 -25.61 -27.61
C ALA A 517 -4.78 -25.59 -28.80
N ASP A 518 -4.77 -26.70 -29.53
CA ASP A 518 -5.94 -27.44 -30.02
C ASP A 518 -6.95 -26.71 -30.91
N LEU A 519 -6.80 -26.95 -32.21
CA LEU A 519 -7.90 -27.27 -33.11
C LEU A 519 -7.65 -28.69 -33.64
N ASP A 520 -8.27 -29.67 -32.99
CA ASP A 520 -8.94 -30.85 -33.58
C ASP A 520 -9.78 -31.56 -32.52
#